data_AF-A0A937SV94-F1
#
_entry.id   AF-A0A937SV94-F1
#
_cell.length_a   1.000
_cell.length_b   1.000
_cell.length_c   1.000
_cell.angle_alpha   90.00
_cell.angle_beta   90.00
_cell.angle_gamma   90.00
#
_symmetry.space_group_name_H-M   'P 1'
#
loop_
_entity.id
_entity.type
_entity.pdbx_description
1 polymer ?
#
loop_
_entity_poly.entity_id
_entity_poly.type
_entity_poly.pdbx_seq_one_letter_code
_entity_poly.pdbx_strand_id
1 'polypeptide(L)' 'MKFEDLEVWKRSSRLCADLYKHFQDIKDFGFRDQITRSALSI' A
#
# COMPACT_ATOMS: atom_id res chain seq x y z
N MET A 1 -20.31 -8.77 -10.43
CA MET A 1 -18.84 -8.83 -10.31
C MET A 1 -18.46 -8.00 -9.11
N LYS A 2 -17.78 -8.56 -8.11
CA LYS A 2 -17.32 -7.78 -6.96
C LYS A 2 -15.96 -7.16 -7.30
N PHE A 3 -15.62 -6.01 -6.69
CA PHE A 3 -14.34 -5.36 -6.99
C PHE A 3 -13.15 -6.20 -6.51
N GLU A 4 -13.36 -7.03 -5.48
CA GLU A 4 -12.39 -7.96 -4.93
C GLU A 4 -11.99 -9.07 -5.92
N ASP A 5 -12.82 -9.32 -6.94
CA ASP A 5 -12.52 -10.30 -7.99
C ASP A 5 -11.49 -9.75 -8.99
N LEU A 6 -11.35 -8.42 -9.09
CA LEU A 6 -10.46 -7.77 -10.05
C LEU A 6 -8.99 -8.05 -9.71
N GLU A 7 -8.21 -8.52 -10.69
CA GLU A 7 -6.79 -8.80 -10.48
C GLU A 7 -6.00 -7.54 -10.12
N VAL A 8 -6.38 -6.38 -10.68
CA VAL A 8 -5.78 -5.11 -10.32
C VAL A 8 -6.00 -4.77 -8.84
N TRP A 9 -7.21 -4.99 -8.31
CA TRP A 9 -7.51 -4.75 -6.88
C TRP A 9 -6.67 -5.65 -5.98
N LYS A 10 -6.57 -6.93 -6.32
CA LYS A 10 -5.74 -7.90 -5.56
C LYS A 10 -4.27 -7.50 -5.57
N ARG A 11 -3.75 -7.02 -6.70
CA ARG A 11 -2.36 -6.56 -6.83
C ARG A 11 -2.12 -5.28 -6.02
N SER A 12 -3.00 -4.29 -6.11
CA SER A 12 -2.89 -3.04 -5.35
C SER A 12 -2.96 -3.28 -3.85
N SER A 13 -3.90 -4.11 -3.39
CA SER A 13 -4.04 -4.46 -1.97
C SER A 13 -2.78 -5.13 -1.39
N ARG A 14 -2.20 -6.10 -2.12
CA ARG A 14 -0.93 -6.74 -1.71
C ARG A 14 0.23 -5.74 -1.69
N LEU A 15 0.35 -4.91 -2.73
CA LEU A 15 1.39 -3.88 -2.80
C LEU A 15 1.30 -2.89 -1.63
N CYS A 16 0.09 -2.44 -1.29
CA CYS A 16 -0.12 -1.57 -0.14
C CYS A 16 0.39 -2.23 1.15
N ALA A 17 -0.03 -3.48 1.42
CA ALA A 17 0.44 -4.22 2.59
C ALA A 17 1.97 -4.39 2.62
N ASP A 18 2.59 -4.67 1.47
CA ASP A 18 4.03 -4.85 1.37
C ASP A 18 4.79 -3.54 1.61
N LEU A 19 4.28 -2.40 1.16
CA LEU A 19 4.87 -1.08 1.42
C LEU A 19 4.83 -0.72 2.91
N TYR A 20 3.72 -0.97 3.59
CA TYR A 20 3.63 -0.77 5.06
C TYR A 20 4.67 -1.62 5.80
N LYS A 21 4.85 -2.89 5.41
CA LYS A 21 5.86 -3.78 6.01
C LYS A 21 7.29 -3.34 5.69
N HIS A 22 7.55 -2.95 4.45
CA HIS A 22 8.89 -2.58 3.99
C HIS A 22 9.40 -1.32 4.67
N PHE A 23 8.51 -0.32 4.87
CA PHE A 23 8.88 0.95 5.49
C PHE A 23 8.62 1.03 7.00
N GLN A 24 8.30 -0.07 7.68
CA GLN A 24 7.96 -0.02 9.11
C GLN A 24 9.08 0.58 9.98
N ASP A 25 10.35 0.32 9.65
CA ASP A 25 11.52 0.72 10.45
C ASP A 25 12.21 2.00 9.96
N ILE A 26 11.72 2.61 8.88
CA ILE A 26 12.31 3.87 8.39
C ILE A 26 12.00 5.00 9.37
N LYS A 27 13.03 5.77 9.73
CA LYS A 27 12.91 6.94 10.63
C LYS A 27 12.52 8.22 9.90
N ASP A 28 12.51 8.20 8.57
CA ASP A 28 11.89 9.25 7.76
C ASP A 28 10.37 9.08 7.80
N PHE A 29 9.77 9.64 8.84
CA PHE A 29 8.34 9.51 9.09
C PHE A 29 7.49 10.27 8.06
N GLY A 30 8.02 11.34 7.47
CA GLY A 30 7.33 12.11 6.43
C GLY A 30 7.22 11.32 5.13
N PHE A 31 8.34 10.73 4.69
CA PHE A 31 8.34 9.85 3.53
C PHE A 31 7.45 8.61 3.78
N ARG A 32 7.57 7.96 4.94
CA ARG A 32 6.75 6.80 5.32
C ARG A 32 5.26 7.10 5.26
N ASP A 33 4.82 8.23 5.82
CA ASP A 33 3.40 8.62 5.78
C ASP A 33 2.92 8.84 4.34
N GLN A 34 3.67 9.62 3.55
CA GLN A 34 3.28 9.92 2.17
C GLN A 34 3.18 8.67 1.30
N ILE A 35 4.20 7.81 1.32
CA ILE A 35 4.22 6.62 0.46
C ILE A 35 3.14 5.61 0.84
N THR A 36 2.89 5.41 2.13
CA THR A 36 1.86 4.46 2.61
C THR A 36 0.44 4.97 2.33
N ARG A 37 0.19 6.28 2.49
CA ARG A 37 -1.10 6.89 2.15
C ARG A 37 -1.36 6.90 0.63
N SER A 38 -0.34 7.19 -0.17
CA SER A 38 -0.44 7.10 -1.62
C SER A 38 -0.77 5.68 -2.07
N ALA A 39 -0.14 4.67 -1.46
CA ALA A 39 -0.43 3.26 -1.78
C ALA A 39 -1.84 2.83 -1.39
N LEU A 40 -2.36 3.30 -0.24
CA LEU A 40 -3.71 3.00 0.23
C LEU A 40 -4.80 3.65 -0.64
N SER A 41 -4.47 4.72 -1.36
CA SER A 41 -5.40 5.42 -2.26
C SER A 41 -5.62 4.72 -3.61
N ILE A 42 -4.92 3.61 -3.87
CA ILE A 42 -5.00 2.81 -5.10
C ILE A 42 -5.93 1.62 -4.88
#